data_AF-A0A920H5B0-F1
#
_entry.id   AF-A0A920H5B0-F1
#
_cell.length_a   1.000
_cell.length_b   1.000
_cell.length_c   1.000
_cell.angle_alpha   90.00
_cell.angle_beta   90.00
_cell.angle_gamma   90.00
#
_symmetry.space_group_name_H-M   'P 1'
#
loop_
_entity.id
_entity.type
_entity.pdbx_description
1 polymer ?
#
loop_
_entity_poly.entity_id
_entity_poly.type
_entity_poly.pdbx_seq_one_letter_code
_entity_poly.pdbx_strand_id
1 'polypeptide(L)'
;MQTYAAVFRTGDTLNTGFDKVKDLSDSFQDIKINDKSLLWNTELVETLELENLLSQGLITVASALNRTESRGAHARDDFPERDDAEWLNILSSLMVMIFRILSKS
;
A
#
# COMPACT_ATOMS: atom_id res chain seq x y z
N MET A 1 -2.80 8.69 2.51
CA MET A 1 -2.57 8.59 1.05
C MET A 1 -2.28 9.93 0.39
N GLN A 2 -3.22 10.89 0.32
CA GLN A 2 -3.02 12.14 -0.45
C GLN A 2 -1.77 12.96 -0.06
N THR A 3 -1.45 13.06 1.23
CA THR A 3 -0.31 13.86 1.72
C THR A 3 1.06 13.22 1.43
N TYR A 4 1.14 11.89 1.40
CA TYR A 4 2.41 11.15 1.39
C TYR A 4 2.65 10.33 0.11
N ALA A 5 1.62 10.16 -0.72
CA ALA A 5 1.65 9.48 -2.01
C ALA A 5 1.06 10.38 -3.11
N ALA A 6 1.42 11.66 -3.10
CA ALA A 6 1.05 12.62 -4.14
C ALA A 6 1.80 12.36 -5.46
N VAL A 7 1.50 13.17 -6.49
CA VAL A 7 2.13 13.10 -7.82
C VAL A 7 3.65 13.24 -7.74
N PHE A 8 4.13 14.14 -6.87
CA PHE A 8 5.54 14.30 -6.53
C PHE A 8 5.79 13.67 -5.17
N ARG A 9 6.81 12.83 -5.09
CA ARG A 9 7.12 12.02 -3.90
C ARG A 9 8.59 11.66 -3.87
N THR A 10 9.14 11.61 -2.67
CA THR A 10 10.50 11.17 -2.36
C THR A 10 10.45 9.92 -1.49
N GLY A 11 11.56 9.16 -1.41
CA GLY A 11 11.67 8.01 -0.52
C GLY A 11 11.25 8.31 0.92
N ASP A 12 11.67 9.45 1.47
CA ASP A 12 11.35 9.85 2.85
C ASP A 12 9.84 10.07 3.08
N THR A 13 9.18 10.75 2.14
CA THR A 13 7.72 10.99 2.21
C THR A 13 6.94 9.68 2.10
N LEU A 14 7.38 8.76 1.24
CA LEU A 14 6.76 7.45 1.08
C LEU A 14 6.99 6.56 2.29
N ASN A 15 8.17 6.61 2.90
CA ASN A 15 8.47 5.82 4.09
C ASN A 15 7.59 6.29 5.27
N THR A 16 7.49 7.61 5.46
CA THR A 16 6.56 8.19 6.45
C THR A 16 5.11 7.80 6.16
N GLY A 17 4.71 7.81 4.87
CA GLY A 17 3.38 7.37 4.44
C GLY A 17 3.13 5.89 4.72
N PHE A 18 4.14 5.03 4.51
CA PHE A 18 4.08 3.61 4.77
C PHE A 18 3.86 3.34 6.25
N ASP A 19 4.67 3.96 7.11
CA ASP A 19 4.55 3.80 8.57
C ASP A 19 3.15 4.23 9.05
N LYS A 20 2.63 5.36 8.56
CA LYS A 20 1.28 5.82 8.92
C LYS A 20 0.16 4.87 8.47
N VAL A 21 0.27 4.31 7.28
CA VAL A 21 -0.72 3.35 6.77
C VAL A 21 -0.60 2.02 7.51
N LYS A 22 0.62 1.62 7.88
CA LYS A 22 0.87 0.44 8.70
C LYS A 22 0.28 0.59 10.10
N ASP A 23 0.50 1.72 10.77
CA ASP A 23 -0.09 2.02 12.08
C ASP A 23 -1.64 1.93 12.03
N LEU A 24 -2.25 2.45 10.96
CA LEU A 24 -3.70 2.35 10.74
C LEU A 24 -4.14 0.90 10.49
N SER A 25 -3.38 0.14 9.71
CA SER A 25 -3.65 -1.28 9.47
C SER A 25 -3.53 -2.09 10.75
N ASP A 26 -2.57 -1.79 11.63
CA ASP A 26 -2.39 -2.48 12.90
C ASP A 26 -3.56 -2.17 13.86
N SER A 27 -4.09 -0.93 13.84
CA SER A 27 -5.27 -0.53 14.61
C SER A 27 -6.58 -1.22 14.18
N PHE A 28 -6.60 -1.85 13.00
CA PHE A 28 -7.76 -2.60 12.52
C PHE A 28 -8.12 -3.78 13.45
N GLN A 29 -7.13 -4.34 14.16
CA GLN A 29 -7.34 -5.43 15.12
C GLN A 29 -8.25 -5.04 16.30
N ASP A 30 -8.39 -3.75 16.57
CA ASP A 30 -9.22 -3.22 17.67
C ASP A 30 -10.70 -3.04 17.28
N ILE A 31 -11.07 -3.24 16.01
CA ILE A 31 -12.44 -3.07 15.53
C ILE A 31 -13.36 -4.16 16.11
N LYS A 32 -14.55 -3.74 16.56
CA LYS A 32 -15.58 -4.63 17.10
C LYS A 32 -16.88 -4.44 16.35
N ILE A 33 -17.43 -5.54 15.88
CA ILE A 33 -18.75 -5.61 15.25
C ILE A 33 -19.78 -5.92 16.32
N ASN A 34 -20.82 -5.10 16.44
CA ASN A 34 -21.84 -5.24 17.47
C ASN A 34 -23.04 -6.07 16.98
N ASP A 35 -23.39 -5.94 15.69
CA ASP A 35 -24.43 -6.74 15.06
C ASP A 35 -23.95 -8.17 14.80
N LYS A 36 -24.66 -9.14 15.39
CA LYS A 36 -24.41 -10.58 15.23
C LYS A 36 -25.37 -11.25 14.24
N SER A 37 -26.29 -10.48 13.65
CA SER A 37 -27.15 -10.94 12.58
C SER A 37 -26.31 -11.32 11.37
N LEU A 38 -26.69 -12.40 10.69
CA LEU A 38 -26.13 -12.78 9.39
C LEU A 38 -26.99 -12.27 8.23
N LEU A 39 -28.16 -11.70 8.54
CA LEU A 39 -29.12 -11.19 7.57
C LEU A 39 -28.90 -9.68 7.41
N TRP A 40 -28.44 -9.26 6.23
CA TRP A 40 -28.21 -7.85 5.86
C TRP A 40 -27.35 -7.05 6.86
N ASN A 41 -26.29 -7.66 7.39
CA ASN A 41 -25.38 -7.02 8.32
C ASN A 41 -24.42 -6.08 7.56
N THR A 42 -24.80 -4.81 7.45
CA THR A 42 -23.99 -3.78 6.78
C THR A 42 -22.71 -3.49 7.54
N GLU A 43 -22.71 -3.56 8.88
CA GLU A 43 -21.53 -3.34 9.73
C GLU A 43 -20.42 -4.37 9.39
N LEU A 44 -20.80 -5.63 9.18
CA LEU A 44 -19.88 -6.69 8.76
C LEU A 44 -19.31 -6.45 7.35
N VAL A 45 -20.17 -6.07 6.39
CA VAL A 45 -19.72 -5.80 5.01
C VAL A 45 -18.76 -4.63 4.97
N GLU A 46 -19.10 -3.52 5.63
CA GLU A 46 -18.26 -2.32 5.70
C GLU A 46 -16.91 -2.62 6.37
N THR A 47 -16.90 -3.47 7.40
CA THR A 47 -15.66 -3.88 8.09
C THR A 47 -14.75 -4.69 7.16
N LEU A 48 -15.30 -5.62 6.37
CA LEU A 48 -14.54 -6.39 5.38
C LEU A 48 -14.01 -5.52 4.24
N GLU A 49 -14.81 -4.56 3.77
CA GLU A 49 -14.37 -3.59 2.76
C GLU A 49 -13.25 -2.70 3.29
N LEU A 50 -13.33 -2.27 4.55
CA LEU A 50 -12.27 -1.50 5.21
C LEU A 50 -10.95 -2.29 5.28
N GLU A 51 -11.00 -3.56 5.66
CA GLU A 51 -9.81 -4.44 5.70
C GLU A 51 -9.13 -4.52 4.32
N ASN A 52 -9.93 -4.71 3.28
CA ASN A 52 -9.44 -4.80 1.92
C ASN A 52 -8.80 -3.47 1.48
N LEU A 53 -9.46 -2.34 1.73
CA LEU A 53 -8.93 -1.02 1.39
C LEU A 53 -7.62 -0.70 2.11
N LEU A 54 -7.49 -1.06 3.39
CA LEU A 54 -6.24 -0.90 4.15
C LEU A 54 -5.11 -1.73 3.55
N SER A 55 -5.40 -3.00 3.23
CA SER A 55 -4.44 -3.91 2.59
C SER A 55 -3.97 -3.40 1.23
N GLN A 56 -4.91 -2.96 0.36
CA GLN A 56 -4.58 -2.38 -0.94
C GLN A 56 -3.79 -1.07 -0.80
N GLY A 57 -4.11 -0.24 0.20
CA GLY A 57 -3.38 0.98 0.50
C GLY A 57 -1.93 0.71 0.90
N LEU A 58 -1.71 -0.24 1.82
CA LEU A 58 -0.38 -0.63 2.28
C LEU A 58 0.48 -1.16 1.14
N ILE A 59 -0.08 -2.07 0.33
CA ILE A 59 0.59 -2.62 -0.86
C ILE A 59 0.96 -1.46 -1.79
N THR A 60 0.01 -0.59 -2.14
CA THR A 60 0.28 0.52 -3.06
C THR A 60 1.45 1.41 -2.62
N VAL A 61 1.53 1.77 -1.34
CA VAL A 61 2.63 2.60 -0.82
C VAL A 61 3.94 1.83 -0.79
N ALA A 62 3.92 0.57 -0.35
CA ALA A 62 5.09 -0.28 -0.35
C ALA A 62 5.64 -0.52 -1.78
N SER A 63 4.76 -0.66 -2.78
CA SER A 63 5.15 -0.76 -4.19
C SER A 63 5.87 0.50 -4.63
N ALA A 64 5.30 1.65 -4.30
CA ALA A 64 5.86 2.94 -4.66
C ALA A 64 7.20 3.20 -3.97
N LEU A 65 7.39 2.70 -2.74
CA LEU A 65 8.64 2.84 -1.99
C LEU A 65 9.75 1.96 -2.59
N ASN A 66 9.44 0.69 -2.88
CA ASN A 66 10.39 -0.28 -3.40
C ASN A 66 10.78 -0.01 -4.87
N ARG A 67 9.91 0.64 -5.65
CA ARG A 67 10.23 1.05 -7.03
C ARG A 67 11.05 2.35 -7.00
N THR A 68 12.31 2.26 -7.41
CA THR A 68 13.26 3.37 -7.44
C THR A 68 13.52 3.83 -8.88
N GLU A 69 12.44 4.15 -9.60
CA GLU A 69 12.49 4.77 -10.94
C GLU A 69 11.28 5.68 -11.12
N SER A 70 11.28 6.48 -12.18
CA SER A 70 10.10 7.24 -12.61
C SER A 70 9.55 6.75 -13.94
N ARG A 71 8.27 6.41 -13.99
CA ARG A 71 7.57 5.91 -15.19
C ARG A 71 6.08 6.23 -15.16
N GLY A 72 5.61 6.95 -16.17
CA GLY A 72 4.18 7.28 -16.32
C GLY A 72 3.67 8.12 -15.14
N ALA A 73 2.61 7.67 -14.47
CA ALA A 73 2.05 8.33 -13.29
C ALA A 73 2.87 8.09 -12.00
N HIS A 74 3.89 7.23 -12.03
CA HIS A 74 4.80 7.03 -10.92
C HIS A 74 6.03 7.92 -11.11
N ALA A 75 6.02 9.12 -10.51
CA ALA A 75 7.17 10.01 -10.44
C ALA A 75 7.80 9.96 -9.05
N ARG A 76 9.13 9.92 -9.00
CA ARG A 76 10.00 9.92 -7.82
C ARG A 76 11.05 11.01 -8.03
N ASP A 77 11.02 12.05 -7.20
CA ASP A 77 11.97 13.18 -7.35
C ASP A 77 13.41 12.76 -7.06
N ASP A 78 13.60 11.71 -6.24
CA ASP A 78 14.87 11.09 -5.93
C ASP A 78 15.35 10.09 -7.01
N PHE A 79 14.46 9.64 -7.90
CA PHE A 79 14.75 8.75 -9.03
C PHE A 79 13.99 9.20 -10.29
N PRO A 80 14.38 10.33 -10.92
CA PRO A 80 13.60 10.96 -11.99
C PRO A 80 13.67 10.21 -13.33
N GLU A 81 14.67 9.36 -13.50
CA GLU A 81 14.91 8.63 -14.75
C GLU A 81 14.17 7.29 -14.78
N ARG A 82 13.89 6.83 -16.01
CA ARG A 82 13.36 5.50 -16.27
C ARG A 82 14.49 4.49 -16.24
N ASP A 83 14.33 3.40 -15.50
CA ASP A 83 15.31 2.32 -15.44
C ASP A 83 14.73 1.04 -16.06
N ASP A 84 15.06 0.84 -17.33
CA ASP A 84 14.66 -0.33 -18.11
C ASP A 84 15.55 -1.56 -17.86
N ALA A 85 16.69 -1.43 -17.18
CA ALA A 85 17.54 -2.57 -16.87
C ALA A 85 16.96 -3.38 -15.70
N GLU A 86 16.49 -2.69 -14.65
CA GLU A 86 15.92 -3.35 -13.48
C GLU A 86 14.38 -3.51 -13.54
N TRP A 87 13.65 -2.58 -14.17
CA TRP A 87 12.18 -2.48 -13.99
C TRP A 87 11.31 -2.77 -15.20
N LEU A 88 11.86 -3.31 -16.30
CA LEU A 88 11.11 -3.63 -17.52
C LEU A 88 10.08 -4.77 -17.33
N ASN A 89 10.24 -5.60 -16.29
CA ASN A 89 9.38 -6.76 -16.04
C ASN A 89 8.28 -6.43 -15.02
N ILE A 90 7.02 -6.45 -15.48
CA ILE A 90 5.84 -6.17 -14.63
C ILE A 90 5.60 -7.29 -13.60
N LEU A 91 5.85 -8.55 -13.98
CA LEU A 91 5.53 -9.74 -13.18
C LEU A 91 6.50 -9.97 -12.00
N SER A 92 7.78 -9.61 -12.14
CA SER A 92 8.77 -9.76 -11.07
C SER A 92 8.56 -8.72 -9.97
N SER A 93 8.14 -7.51 -10.32
CA SER A 93 7.99 -6.40 -9.36
C SER A 93 6.88 -6.67 -8.34
N LEU A 94 5.72 -7.22 -8.77
CA LEU A 94 4.60 -7.53 -7.87
C LEU A 94 4.90 -8.77 -7.00
N MET A 95 5.48 -9.82 -7.58
CA MET A 95 5.74 -11.09 -6.89
C MET A 95 6.88 -10.95 -5.85
N VAL A 96 7.98 -10.28 -6.19
CA VAL A 96 9.09 -10.00 -5.26
C VAL A 96 8.61 -9.16 -4.07
N MET A 97 7.65 -8.28 -4.30
CA MET A 97 7.10 -7.40 -3.29
C MET A 97 6.15 -8.13 -2.33
N ILE A 98 5.21 -8.94 -2.84
CA ILE A 98 4.37 -9.82 -2.02
C ILE A 98 5.26 -10.74 -1.17
N PHE A 99 6.31 -11.32 -1.78
CA PHE A 99 7.25 -12.19 -1.06
C PHE A 99 8.05 -11.46 0.03
N ARG A 100 8.49 -10.22 -0.21
CA ARG A 100 9.22 -9.41 0.78
C ARG A 100 8.36 -8.90 1.93
N ILE A 101 7.09 -8.59 1.66
CA ILE A 101 6.13 -8.17 2.70
C ILE A 101 5.72 -9.37 3.55
N LEU A 102 5.39 -10.51 2.93
CA LEU A 102 5.00 -11.73 3.64
C LEU A 102 6.19 -12.41 4.35
N SER A 103 7.42 -12.24 3.89
CA SER A 103 8.63 -12.78 4.54
C SER A 103 9.06 -12.01 5.80
N LYS A 104 8.52 -10.80 6.05
CA LYS A 104 8.85 -9.97 7.21
C LYS A 104 7.76 -9.94 8.28
N SER A 105 6.64 -10.64 8.06
CA SER A 105 5.62 -10.94 9.07
C SER A 105 5.87 -12.31 9.69
#